data_AF-X7ZD31-F1
#
_entry.id   AF-X7ZD31-F1
#
_cell.length_a   1.000
_cell.length_b   1.000
_cell.length_c   1.000
_cell.angle_alpha   90.00
_cell.angle_beta   90.00
_cell.angle_gamma   90.00
#
_symmetry.space_group_name_H-M   'P 1'
#
loop_
_entity.id
_entity.type
_entity.pdbx_description
1 polymer ?
#
loop_
_entity_poly.entity_id
_entity_poly.type
_entity_poly.pdbx_seq_one_letter_code
_entity_poly.pdbx_strand_id
1 'polypeptide(L)'
;MLNGGGRLLACGNGGSAAEAQHLTAELVGRFRDERIPLSAIALHADTSAVTAVANGYGEEEMFARGLRAHAKRRRRTGGSERWETARRRGSETDV
;
A
#
# COMPACT_ATOMS: atom_id res chain seq x y z
N MET A 1 6.62 5.57 7.28
CA MET A 1 5.51 6.22 6.55
C MET A 1 5.43 5.65 5.13
N LEU A 2 4.23 5.60 4.53
CA LEU A 2 4.04 5.25 3.11
C LEU A 2 4.62 6.36 2.21
N ASN A 3 5.95 6.52 2.20
CA ASN A 3 6.70 7.65 1.62
C ASN A 3 6.67 7.74 0.08
N GLY A 4 5.70 7.12 -0.58
CA GLY A 4 5.63 7.05 -2.04
C GLY A 4 4.22 6.91 -2.60
N GLY A 5 3.20 7.37 -1.87
CA GLY A 5 1.80 7.31 -2.33
C GLY A 5 1.23 5.90 -2.45
N GLY A 6 1.82 4.94 -1.74
CA GLY A 6 1.33 3.57 -1.67
C GLY A 6 0.03 3.46 -0.86
N ARG A 7 -0.69 2.36 -1.06
CA ARG A 7 -1.87 1.97 -0.26
C ARG A 7 -1.52 0.76 0.59
N LEU A 8 -1.87 0.81 1.87
CA LEU A 8 -1.86 -0.38 2.73
C LEU A 8 -3.13 -1.20 2.47
N LEU A 9 -2.98 -2.51 2.26
CA LEU A 9 -4.07 -3.46 2.24
C LEU A 9 -3.82 -4.44 3.37
N ALA A 10 -4.76 -4.57 4.30
CA ALA A 10 -4.65 -5.46 5.45
C ALA A 10 -5.81 -6.47 5.46
N CYS A 11 -5.55 -7.68 5.93
CA CYS A 11 -6.55 -8.73 6.07
C CYS A 11 -6.23 -9.57 7.31
N GLY A 12 -7.24 -10.26 7.83
CA GLY A 12 -7.11 -11.11 9.01
C GLY A 12 -8.46 -11.77 9.32
N ASN A 13 -8.41 -12.78 10.18
CA ASN A 13 -9.58 -13.51 10.69
C ASN A 13 -9.64 -13.38 12.22
N GLY A 14 -10.85 -13.33 12.78
CA GLY A 14 -11.04 -13.22 14.24
C GLY A 14 -10.35 -11.99 14.83
N GLY A 15 -9.56 -12.17 15.90
CA GLY A 15 -8.84 -11.07 16.57
C GLY A 15 -7.91 -10.29 15.63
N SER A 16 -7.22 -10.99 14.71
CA SER A 16 -6.35 -10.33 13.73
C SER A 16 -7.13 -9.45 12.73
N ALA A 17 -8.41 -9.74 12.49
CA ALA A 17 -9.28 -8.87 11.70
C ALA A 17 -9.53 -7.56 12.45
N ALA A 18 -9.87 -7.64 13.74
CA ALA A 18 -10.09 -6.47 14.58
C ALA A 18 -8.85 -5.55 14.63
N GLU A 19 -7.65 -6.12 14.83
CA GLU A 19 -6.40 -5.36 14.82
C GLU A 19 -6.10 -4.72 13.45
N ALA A 20 -6.30 -5.47 12.36
CA ALA A 20 -6.10 -4.95 11.01
C ALA A 20 -7.07 -3.79 10.70
N GLN A 21 -8.33 -3.90 11.11
CA GLN A 21 -9.33 -2.85 10.94
C GLN A 21 -8.99 -1.62 11.79
N HIS A 22 -8.61 -1.81 13.06
CA HIS A 22 -8.17 -0.75 13.95
C HIS A 22 -7.00 0.04 13.34
N LEU A 23 -5.95 -0.66 12.89
CA LEU A 23 -4.80 -0.04 12.23
C LEU A 23 -5.22 0.76 10.99
N THR A 24 -6.09 0.20 10.14
CA THR A 24 -6.55 0.92 8.94
C THR A 24 -7.37 2.17 9.29
N ALA A 25 -8.18 2.13 10.35
CA ALA A 25 -8.96 3.25 10.83
C ALA A 25 -8.06 4.38 11.37
N GLU A 26 -7.00 4.05 12.11
CA GLU A 26 -6.00 5.02 12.57
C GLU A 26 -5.21 5.65 11.41
N LEU A 27 -4.97 4.88 10.34
CA LEU A 27 -4.25 5.37 9.17
C LEU A 27 -5.09 6.32 8.30
N VAL A 28 -6.36 5.98 8.06
CA VAL A 28 -7.32 6.77 7.28
C VAL A 28 -7.80 7.98 8.08
N GLY A 29 -8.11 7.79 9.35
CA GLY A 29 -8.49 8.86 10.26
C GLY A 29 -7.26 9.50 10.90
N ARG A 30 -7.30 9.58 12.23
CA ARG A 30 -6.26 10.20 13.05
C ARG A 30 -5.82 9.25 14.15
N PHE A 31 -4.50 9.08 14.28
CA PHE A 31 -3.89 8.33 15.38
C PHE A 31 -3.48 9.25 16.54
N ARG A 32 -2.49 10.15 16.31
CA ARG A 32 -1.97 11.08 17.33
C ARG A 32 -2.05 12.51 16.83
N ASP A 33 -1.19 12.85 15.88
CA ASP A 33 -1.12 14.18 15.29
C ASP A 33 -2.06 14.31 14.09
N GLU A 34 -2.52 15.54 13.86
CA GLU A 34 -3.25 15.87 12.65
C GLU A 34 -2.33 15.76 11.44
N ARG A 35 -2.78 15.05 10.41
CA ARG A 35 -2.00 14.82 9.19
C ARG A 35 -2.93 14.51 8.04
N ILE A 36 -2.39 14.56 6.82
CA ILE A 36 -3.11 14.06 5.65
C ILE A 36 -3.49 12.57 5.86
N PRO A 37 -4.72 12.16 5.51
CA PRO A 37 -5.15 10.76 5.54
C PRO A 37 -4.20 9.87 4.74
N LEU A 38 -3.90 8.67 5.26
CA LEU A 38 -3.14 7.66 4.54
C LEU A 38 -4.11 6.66 3.91
N SER A 39 -3.81 6.22 2.68
CA SER A 39 -4.65 5.22 2.01
C SER A 39 -4.43 3.85 2.63
N ALA A 40 -5.43 3.35 3.37
CA ALA A 40 -5.45 1.99 3.94
C ALA A 40 -6.84 1.37 3.77
N ILE A 41 -6.91 0.05 3.54
CA ILE A 41 -8.16 -0.71 3.42
C ILE A 41 -8.01 -2.02 4.19
N ALA A 42 -8.99 -2.34 5.04
CA ALA A 42 -9.16 -3.67 5.62
C ALA A 42 -10.03 -4.52 4.69
N LEU A 43 -9.46 -5.55 4.06
CA LEU A 43 -10.12 -6.35 3.03
C LEU A 43 -11.27 -7.23 3.58
N HIS A 44 -11.34 -7.40 4.89
CA HIS A 44 -12.38 -8.19 5.56
C HIS A 44 -13.59 -7.36 6.02
N ALA A 45 -13.53 -6.02 5.95
CA ALA A 45 -14.54 -5.14 6.53
C ALA A 45 -15.86 -5.12 5.73
N ASP A 46 -15.80 -5.32 4.41
CA ASP A 46 -16.99 -5.49 3.58
C ASP A 46 -17.45 -6.94 3.62
N THR A 47 -18.35 -7.23 4.57
CA THR A 47 -18.86 -8.59 4.80
C THR A 47 -19.63 -9.15 3.61
N SER A 48 -20.28 -8.29 2.81
CA SER A 48 -21.00 -8.74 1.61
C SER A 48 -20.02 -9.19 0.53
N ALA A 49 -18.97 -8.41 0.28
CA ALA A 49 -17.94 -8.79 -0.68
C ALA A 49 -17.20 -10.07 -0.25
N VAL A 50 -16.82 -10.14 1.03
CA VAL A 50 -16.12 -11.30 1.62
C VAL A 50 -16.94 -12.57 1.48
N THR A 51 -18.22 -12.55 1.89
CA THR A 51 -19.08 -13.74 1.84
C THR A 51 -19.43 -14.14 0.41
N ALA A 52 -19.70 -13.18 -0.48
CA ALA A 52 -19.97 -13.47 -1.89
C ALA A 52 -18.77 -14.08 -2.60
N VAL A 53 -17.55 -13.59 -2.33
CA VAL A 53 -16.33 -14.15 -2.89
C VAL A 53 -16.05 -15.54 -2.35
N ALA A 54 -16.15 -15.74 -1.04
CA ALA A 54 -15.95 -17.06 -0.44
C ALA A 54 -16.97 -18.08 -0.97
N ASN A 55 -18.24 -17.71 -1.09
CA ASN A 55 -19.28 -18.57 -1.65
C ASN A 55 -19.06 -18.90 -3.14
N GLY A 56 -18.57 -17.93 -3.92
CA GLY A 56 -18.38 -18.10 -5.36
C GLY A 56 -17.05 -18.76 -5.77
N TYR A 57 -16.01 -18.60 -4.97
CA TYR A 57 -14.63 -18.93 -5.36
C TYR A 57 -13.82 -19.67 -4.29
N GLY A 58 -14.39 -19.91 -3.12
CA GLY A 58 -13.72 -20.55 -1.99
C GLY A 58 -13.01 -19.56 -1.06
N GLU A 59 -12.71 -20.03 0.15
CA GLU A 59 -12.10 -19.22 1.22
C GLU A 59 -10.69 -18.72 0.86
N GLU A 60 -9.93 -19.47 0.06
CA GLU A 60 -8.60 -19.07 -0.41
C GLU A 60 -8.64 -17.76 -1.20
N GLU A 61 -9.75 -17.50 -1.89
CA GLU A 61 -9.94 -16.32 -2.72
C GLU A 61 -10.56 -15.13 -1.96
N MET A 62 -11.01 -15.36 -0.72
CA MET A 62 -11.73 -14.40 0.13
C MET A 62 -11.03 -13.05 0.25
N PHE A 63 -9.70 -13.06 0.41
CA PHE A 63 -8.87 -11.84 0.42
C PHE A 63 -8.09 -11.63 -0.87
N ALA A 64 -7.73 -12.71 -1.57
CA ALA A 64 -6.89 -12.63 -2.77
C ALA A 64 -7.54 -11.79 -3.88
N ARG A 65 -8.87 -11.90 -4.05
CA ARG A 65 -9.61 -11.06 -5.00
C ARG A 65 -9.59 -9.57 -4.64
N GLY A 66 -9.87 -9.23 -3.39
CA GLY A 66 -9.79 -7.85 -2.91
C GLY A 66 -8.39 -7.28 -3.07
N LEU A 67 -7.35 -8.09 -2.79
CA LEU A 67 -5.96 -7.72 -3.01
C LEU A 67 -5.69 -7.40 -4.49
N ARG A 68 -6.04 -8.31 -5.41
CA ARG A 68 -5.84 -8.10 -6.87
C ARG A 68 -6.62 -6.90 -7.39
N ALA A 69 -7.83 -6.64 -6.87
CA ALA A 69 -8.67 -5.52 -7.29
C ALA A 69 -8.17 -4.16 -6.78
N HIS A 70 -7.61 -4.09 -5.57
CA HIS A 70 -7.26 -2.82 -4.93
C HIS A 70 -5.77 -2.50 -4.93
N ALA A 71 -4.90 -3.48 -5.18
CA ALA A 71 -3.47 -3.27 -5.27
C ALA A 71 -3.15 -2.36 -6.46
N LYS A 72 -2.43 -1.27 -6.19
CA LYS A 72 -1.89 -0.39 -7.24
C LYS A 72 -0.41 -0.67 -7.40
N ARG A 73 0.03 -0.87 -8.65
CA ARG A 73 1.46 -0.90 -8.96
C ARG A 73 2.06 0.46 -8.60
N ARG A 74 3.09 0.47 -7.75
CA ARG A 74 3.86 1.68 -7.46
C ARG A 74 4.43 2.20 -8.78
N ARG A 75 4.02 3.39 -9.22
CA ARG A 75 4.73 4.06 -10.32
C ARG A 75 6.12 4.39 -9.80
N ARG A 76 7.17 3.80 -10.41
CA ARG A 76 8.53 4.35 -10.26
C ARG A 76 8.48 5.72 -10.92
N THR A 77 8.38 6.78 -10.12
CA THR A 77 8.80 8.09 -10.57
C THR A 77 10.31 8.01 -10.79
N GLY A 78 10.74 8.16 -12.05
CA GLY A 78 12.14 8.09 -12.45
C GLY A 78 12.96 9.08 -11.64
N GLY A 79 14.01 8.59 -11.00
CA GLY A 79 14.86 9.38 -10.13
C GLY A 79 16.22 8.72 -9.98
N SER A 80 16.99 8.67 -11.07
CA SER A 80 18.43 8.40 -10.99
C SER A 80 19.27 8.95 -12.15
N GLU A 81 18.77 9.86 -12.99
CA GLU A 81 19.59 10.43 -14.08
C GLU A 81 20.46 11.63 -13.63
N ARG A 82 20.35 12.08 -12.37
CA ARG A 82 21.08 13.26 -11.87
C ARG A 82 22.52 12.96 -11.42
N TRP A 83 22.91 11.69 -11.27
CA TRP A 83 24.23 11.30 -10.76
C TRP A 83 25.24 10.91 -11.85
N GLU A 84 24.78 10.69 -13.09
CA GLU A 84 25.64 10.21 -14.18
C GLU A 84 26.30 11.35 -14.97
N THR A 85 25.68 12.53 -15.02
CA THR A 85 26.25 13.71 -15.70
C THR A 85 27.37 14.39 -14.90
N ALA A 86 27.50 14.10 -13.61
CA ALA A 86 28.57 14.65 -12.76
C ALA A 86 29.93 13.96 -12.98
N ARG A 87 29.97 12.73 -13.53
CA ARG A 87 31.22 12.03 -13.86
C ARG A 87 31.90 12.51 -15.15
N ARG A 88 31.17 13.20 -16.04
CA ARG A 88 31.70 13.64 -17.35
C ARG A 88 32.35 15.02 -17.35
N ARG A 89 32.36 15.74 -16.22
CA ARG A 89 32.96 17.10 -16.12
C ARG A 89 34.22 17.16 -15.25
N GLY A 90 34.80 16.03 -14.89
CA GLY A 90 35.94 15.94 -13.96
C GLY A 90 37.24 15.41 -14.55
N SER A 91 37.42 15.41 -15.88
CA SER A 91 38.62 14.83 -16.53
C SER A 91 39.18 15.69 -17.65
N GLU A 92 39.31 17.01 -17.43
CA GLU A 92 40.00 17.89 -18.38
C GLU A 92 40.63 19.09 -17.66
N THR A 93 41.63 18.82 -16.82
CA THR A 93 42.74 19.74 -16.51
C THR A 93 43.90 18.90 -15.97
N ASP A 94 44.76 18.42 -16.86
CA ASP A 94 46.16 18.05 -16.57
C ASP A 94 46.85 17.75 -17.90
N VAL A 95 47.21 18.82 -18.63
CA VAL A 95 48.40 18.97 -19.50
C VAL A 95 48.59 20.44 -19.86
#